data_AF-A0A060RQ42-F1
#
_entry.id   AF-A0A060RQ42-F1
#
_cell.length_a   1.000
_cell.length_b   1.000
_cell.length_c   1.000
_cell.angle_alpha   90.00
_cell.angle_beta   90.00
_cell.angle_gamma   90.00
#
_symmetry.space_group_name_H-M   'P 1'
#
loop_
_entity.id
_entity.type
_entity.pdbx_description
1 polymer ?
#
loop_
_entity_poly.entity_id
_entity_poly.type
_entity_poly.pdbx_seq_one_letter_code
_entity_poly.pdbx_strand_id
1 'polypeptide(L)'
;TYNKNKLYITPHSTPIYTSRVLSEKDIHSSIYNKDADMKSVKESFDDRTSQRLEENDKRMQDKRQKRKEERDKNIQKIIKKDKMEKSLAEKVEKECLRCGCALGGGVLPVWGLVSGLWYATLSQYVSQTAIQKGTEGGISVAIQGVTDKFPLGTLGGEALQAVITSKTYNQPMFFVKKFVNEYYRMYDNGTLSSNSFFNSIKLQFPNDPSKILPSITANARDVATNAGNAAKISEAAEVTKLAPHTSILSNTIIASVVAIVVIVLVAIIIYLILRYRRKKK
;
A
#
# COMPACT_ATOMS: atom_id res chain seq x y z
N THR A 1 -29.64 75.61 -41.76
CA THR A 1 -30.66 75.16 -40.79
C THR A 1 -30.32 73.75 -40.37
N TYR A 2 -30.25 73.54 -39.05
CA TYR A 2 -29.98 72.29 -38.34
C TYR A 2 -31.02 71.21 -38.69
N ASN A 3 -30.65 69.95 -38.92
CA ASN A 3 -31.13 68.82 -38.11
C ASN A 3 -30.40 67.50 -38.44
N LYS A 4 -29.99 66.83 -37.37
CA LYS A 4 -29.38 65.50 -37.29
C LYS A 4 -30.50 64.48 -37.07
N ASN A 5 -30.49 63.35 -37.77
CA ASN A 5 -31.09 62.11 -37.27
C ASN A 5 -30.38 60.92 -37.92
N LYS A 6 -29.34 60.42 -37.24
CA LYS A 6 -28.67 59.17 -37.58
C LYS A 6 -29.17 58.12 -36.59
N LEU A 7 -29.90 57.11 -37.08
CA LEU A 7 -30.37 56.00 -36.25
C LEU A 7 -29.17 55.25 -35.68
N TYR A 8 -29.11 55.16 -34.35
CA TYR A 8 -28.18 54.32 -33.61
C TYR A 8 -28.70 52.87 -33.71
N ILE A 9 -27.97 52.01 -34.41
CA ILE A 9 -28.20 50.56 -34.37
C ILE A 9 -27.39 50.04 -33.19
N THR A 10 -28.07 49.62 -32.13
CA THR A 10 -27.47 48.98 -30.95
C THR A 10 -27.17 47.51 -31.28
N PRO A 11 -25.91 47.06 -31.31
CA PRO A 11 -25.60 45.64 -31.45
C PRO A 11 -25.72 44.97 -30.07
N HIS A 12 -26.81 44.23 -29.83
CA HIS A 12 -26.88 43.28 -28.72
C HIS A 12 -25.98 42.08 -29.03
N SER A 13 -24.68 42.18 -28.74
CA SER A 13 -23.79 41.03 -28.65
C SER A 13 -23.81 40.52 -27.21
N THR A 14 -24.65 39.52 -26.94
CA THR A 14 -24.56 38.73 -25.71
C THR A 14 -23.34 37.80 -25.79
N PRO A 15 -22.36 37.89 -24.89
CA PRO A 15 -21.21 36.99 -24.85
C PRO A 15 -21.64 35.59 -24.41
N ILE A 16 -21.36 34.58 -25.24
CA ILE A 16 -21.56 33.17 -24.90
C ILE A 16 -20.43 32.75 -23.95
N TYR A 17 -20.71 32.70 -22.66
CA TYR A 17 -19.88 31.97 -21.70
C TYR A 17 -20.20 30.47 -21.79
N THR A 18 -19.27 29.68 -22.34
CA THR A 18 -19.28 28.21 -22.20
C THR A 18 -18.84 27.82 -20.79
N SER A 19 -19.71 28.11 -19.83
CA SER A 19 -19.62 27.59 -18.47
C SER A 19 -20.17 26.16 -18.47
N ARG A 20 -19.35 25.16 -18.12
CA ARG A 20 -19.79 23.80 -17.76
C ARG A 20 -20.38 23.76 -16.33
N VAL A 21 -21.18 24.76 -15.99
CA VAL A 21 -21.99 24.79 -14.77
C VAL A 21 -23.43 24.71 -15.25
N LEU A 22 -24.17 23.72 -14.76
CA LEU A 22 -25.62 23.66 -14.95
C LEU A 22 -26.20 24.92 -14.29
N SER A 23 -26.35 25.98 -15.07
CA SER A 23 -27.18 27.12 -14.71
C SER A 23 -28.62 26.62 -14.79
N GLU A 24 -29.29 26.56 -13.64
CA GLU A 24 -30.75 26.56 -13.57
C GLU A 24 -31.23 27.84 -14.27
N LYS A 25 -31.48 27.74 -15.57
CA LYS A 25 -32.39 28.67 -16.23
C LYS A 25 -33.78 28.26 -15.78
N ASP A 26 -34.56 29.23 -15.31
CA ASP A 26 -36.01 29.09 -15.13
C ASP A 26 -36.60 28.52 -16.42
N ILE A 27 -36.89 27.21 -16.39
CA ILE A 27 -37.63 26.55 -17.44
C ILE A 27 -39.01 27.16 -17.37
N HIS A 28 -39.29 28.08 -18.29
CA HIS A 28 -40.65 28.53 -18.58
C HIS A 28 -41.53 27.28 -18.63
N SER A 29 -42.43 27.12 -17.65
CA SER A 29 -43.20 25.89 -17.50
C SER A 29 -43.81 25.56 -18.85
N SER A 30 -43.39 24.45 -19.45
CA SER A 30 -43.83 24.14 -20.80
C SER A 30 -45.36 24.10 -20.78
N ILE A 31 -45.97 24.73 -21.79
CA ILE A 31 -47.42 24.95 -21.90
C ILE A 31 -48.20 23.61 -21.80
N TYR A 32 -47.50 22.48 -21.89
CA TYR A 32 -47.96 21.09 -21.76
C TYR A 32 -48.27 20.61 -20.34
N ASN A 33 -47.93 21.35 -19.26
CA ASN A 33 -48.26 20.93 -17.89
C ASN A 33 -49.77 20.90 -17.57
N LYS A 34 -50.62 21.48 -18.44
CA LYS A 34 -52.09 21.52 -18.28
C LYS A 34 -52.82 20.61 -19.27
N ASP A 35 -52.11 19.90 -20.14
CA ASP A 35 -52.69 18.96 -21.09
C ASP A 35 -53.03 17.64 -20.36
N ALA A 36 -54.29 17.23 -20.45
CA ALA A 36 -54.79 16.02 -19.80
C ALA A 36 -54.03 14.77 -20.27
N ASP A 37 -53.65 14.75 -21.55
CA ASP A 37 -52.91 13.63 -22.14
C ASP A 37 -51.48 13.58 -21.57
N MET A 38 -50.81 14.74 -21.46
CA MET A 38 -49.47 14.84 -20.88
C MET A 38 -49.44 14.44 -19.40
N LYS A 39 -50.49 14.79 -18.65
CA LYS A 39 -50.63 14.39 -17.25
C LYS A 39 -50.74 12.88 -17.10
N SER A 40 -51.53 12.22 -17.96
CA SER A 40 -51.68 10.75 -17.94
C SER A 40 -50.37 10.02 -18.29
N VAL A 41 -49.60 10.55 -19.25
CA VAL A 41 -48.29 10.00 -19.63
C VAL A 41 -47.29 10.14 -18.48
N LYS A 42 -47.28 11.29 -17.80
CA LYS A 42 -46.42 11.52 -16.63
C LYS A 42 -46.76 10.57 -15.48
N GLU A 43 -48.04 10.43 -15.13
CA GLU A 43 -48.48 9.49 -14.09
C GLU A 43 -48.08 8.05 -14.44
N SER A 44 -48.26 7.62 -15.69
CA SER A 44 -47.83 6.28 -16.15
C SER A 44 -46.31 6.06 -16.05
N PHE A 45 -45.53 7.13 -16.26
CA PHE A 45 -44.07 7.08 -16.14
C PHE A 45 -43.63 7.01 -14.68
N ASP A 46 -44.27 7.79 -13.80
CA ASP A 46 -44.00 7.81 -12.37
C ASP A 46 -44.38 6.47 -11.71
N ASP A 47 -45.51 5.88 -12.09
CA ASP A 47 -45.95 4.55 -11.64
C ASP A 47 -44.96 3.46 -12.08
N ARG A 48 -44.57 3.49 -13.36
CA ARG A 48 -43.63 2.51 -13.93
C ARG A 48 -42.23 2.67 -13.33
N THR A 49 -41.82 3.90 -13.02
CA THR A 49 -40.54 4.19 -12.36
C THR A 49 -40.56 3.71 -10.91
N SER A 50 -41.66 3.95 -10.19
CA SER A 50 -41.85 3.48 -8.82
C SER A 50 -41.79 1.95 -8.73
N GLN A 51 -42.47 1.25 -9.64
CA GLN A 51 -42.43 -0.22 -9.71
C GLN A 51 -41.01 -0.75 -9.94
N ARG A 52 -40.24 -0.13 -10.84
CA ARG A 52 -38.84 -0.51 -11.12
C ARG A 52 -37.92 -0.24 -9.94
N LEU A 53 -38.14 0.84 -9.20
CA LEU A 53 -37.37 1.13 -7.99
C LEU A 53 -37.63 0.07 -6.92
N GLU A 54 -38.89 -0.30 -6.70
CA GLU A 54 -39.24 -1.36 -5.74
C GLU A 54 -38.66 -2.73 -6.15
N GLU A 55 -38.70 -3.07 -7.45
CA GLU A 55 -38.09 -4.29 -7.97
C GLU A 55 -36.55 -4.28 -7.83
N ASN A 56 -35.92 -3.14 -8.09
CA ASN A 56 -34.49 -2.94 -7.87
C ASN A 56 -34.11 -3.12 -6.40
N ASP A 57 -34.88 -2.56 -5.48
CA ASP A 57 -34.64 -2.66 -4.04
C ASP A 57 -34.79 -4.11 -3.55
N LYS A 58 -35.85 -4.82 -3.97
CA LYS A 58 -36.04 -6.25 -3.67
C LYS A 58 -34.87 -7.09 -4.19
N ARG A 59 -34.43 -6.85 -5.43
CA ARG A 59 -33.27 -7.53 -6.02
C ARG A 59 -31.95 -7.20 -5.31
N MET A 60 -31.79 -5.97 -4.83
CA MET A 60 -30.63 -5.56 -4.04
C MET A 60 -30.63 -6.24 -2.66
N GLN A 61 -31.79 -6.39 -2.02
CA GLN A 61 -31.92 -7.12 -0.76
C GLN A 61 -31.57 -8.60 -0.92
N ASP A 62 -32.09 -9.30 -1.94
CA ASP A 62 -31.75 -10.70 -2.21
C ASP A 62 -30.24 -10.91 -2.44
N LYS A 63 -29.62 -10.04 -3.26
CA LYS A 63 -28.16 -10.08 -3.49
C LYS A 63 -27.34 -9.79 -2.23
N ARG A 64 -27.84 -8.95 -1.32
CA ARG A 64 -27.18 -8.68 -0.02
C ARG A 64 -27.30 -9.89 0.89
N GLN A 65 -28.46 -10.53 0.94
CA GLN A 65 -28.71 -11.73 1.73
C GLN A 65 -27.83 -12.90 1.29
N LYS A 66 -27.76 -13.18 -0.02
CA LYS A 66 -26.88 -14.23 -0.58
C LYS A 66 -25.40 -14.03 -0.22
N ARG A 67 -24.90 -12.80 -0.31
CA ARG A 67 -23.51 -12.47 0.09
C ARG A 67 -23.26 -12.56 1.59
N LYS A 68 -24.29 -12.36 2.42
CA LYS A 68 -24.19 -12.56 3.87
C LYS A 68 -24.09 -14.06 4.19
N GLU A 69 -24.97 -14.87 3.60
CA GLU A 69 -24.95 -16.33 3.76
C GLU A 69 -23.65 -16.97 3.25
N GLU A 70 -23.11 -16.50 2.13
CA GLU A 70 -21.83 -16.98 1.61
C GLU A 70 -20.66 -16.65 2.55
N ARG A 71 -20.64 -15.45 3.12
CA ARG A 71 -19.64 -15.08 4.15
C ARG A 71 -19.77 -15.94 5.40
N ASP A 72 -20.99 -16.15 5.89
CA ASP A 72 -21.22 -16.97 7.09
C ASP A 72 -20.80 -18.43 6.87
N LYS A 73 -21.07 -18.99 5.67
CA LYS A 73 -20.58 -20.31 5.26
C LYS A 73 -19.05 -20.38 5.22
N ASN A 74 -18.40 -19.37 4.66
CA ASN A 74 -16.93 -19.30 4.60
C ASN A 74 -16.31 -19.17 6.00
N ILE A 75 -16.88 -18.35 6.87
CA ILE A 75 -16.44 -18.20 8.27
C ILE A 75 -16.57 -19.53 9.00
N GLN A 76 -17.71 -20.23 8.89
CA GLN A 76 -17.87 -21.55 9.50
C GLN A 76 -16.86 -22.58 8.97
N LYS A 77 -16.52 -22.53 7.67
CA LYS A 77 -15.50 -23.41 7.07
C LYS A 77 -14.11 -23.11 7.66
N ILE A 78 -13.77 -21.84 7.83
CA ILE A 78 -12.50 -21.41 8.46
C ILE A 78 -12.44 -21.88 9.92
N ILE A 79 -13.49 -21.65 10.71
CA ILE A 79 -13.55 -22.08 12.12
C ILE A 79 -13.42 -23.60 12.24
N LYS A 80 -14.12 -24.37 11.40
CA LYS A 80 -14.02 -25.84 11.40
C LYS A 80 -12.62 -26.31 11.02
N LYS A 81 -11.98 -25.64 10.05
CA LYS A 81 -10.61 -25.95 9.63
C LYS A 81 -9.60 -25.67 10.74
N ASP A 82 -9.70 -24.50 11.37
CA ASP A 82 -8.85 -24.09 12.51
C ASP A 82 -9.02 -25.06 13.69
N LYS A 83 -10.25 -25.48 14.00
CA LYS A 83 -10.51 -26.48 15.05
C LYS A 83 -9.88 -27.84 14.74
N MET A 84 -9.88 -28.28 13.49
CA MET A 84 -9.21 -29.53 13.08
C MET A 84 -7.69 -29.39 13.16
N GLU A 85 -7.14 -28.29 12.64
CA GLU A 85 -5.70 -27.99 12.70
C GLU A 85 -5.21 -27.93 14.15
N LYS A 86 -5.97 -27.28 15.05
CA LYS A 86 -5.69 -27.23 16.49
C LYS A 86 -5.74 -28.61 17.16
N SER A 87 -6.71 -29.46 16.80
CA SER A 87 -6.79 -30.82 17.32
C SER A 87 -5.68 -31.74 16.82
N LEU A 88 -5.17 -31.50 15.61
CA LEU A 88 -4.01 -32.22 15.07
C LEU A 88 -2.72 -31.76 15.77
N ALA A 89 -2.56 -30.45 15.98
CA ALA A 89 -1.44 -29.91 16.75
C ALA A 89 -1.41 -30.47 18.18
N GLU A 90 -2.55 -30.51 18.86
CA GLU A 90 -2.66 -31.06 20.22
C GLU A 90 -2.36 -32.57 20.26
N LYS A 91 -2.76 -33.34 19.22
CA LYS A 91 -2.41 -34.76 19.12
C LYS A 91 -0.92 -34.97 18.89
N VAL A 92 -0.30 -34.20 17.99
CA VAL A 92 1.15 -34.25 17.73
C VAL A 92 1.94 -33.87 18.98
N GLU A 93 1.50 -32.85 19.72
CA GLU A 93 2.12 -32.44 20.98
C GLU A 93 2.00 -33.54 22.05
N LYS A 94 0.82 -34.17 22.18
CA LYS A 94 0.58 -35.26 23.14
C LYS A 94 1.32 -36.55 22.77
N GLU A 95 1.50 -36.83 21.48
CA GLU A 95 2.29 -37.94 20.96
C GLU A 95 3.79 -37.68 21.14
N CYS A 96 4.25 -36.44 20.96
CA CYS A 96 5.62 -36.00 21.27
C CYS A 96 5.93 -36.08 22.77
N LEU A 97 4.99 -35.65 23.63
CA LEU A 97 5.09 -35.78 25.10
C LEU A 97 5.12 -37.24 25.57
N ARG A 98 4.34 -38.14 24.92
CA ARG A 98 4.36 -39.58 25.21
C ARG A 98 5.64 -40.25 24.73
N CYS A 99 6.19 -39.85 23.59
CA CYS A 99 7.47 -40.37 23.10
C CYS A 99 8.65 -39.90 23.98
N GLY A 100 8.55 -38.71 24.59
CA GLY A 100 9.55 -38.18 25.52
C GLY A 100 9.56 -38.81 26.92
N CYS A 101 8.48 -39.48 27.34
CA CYS A 101 8.38 -40.08 28.69
C CYS A 101 8.43 -41.61 28.73
N ALA A 102 8.27 -42.31 27.58
CA ALA A 102 8.16 -43.78 27.57
C ALA A 102 9.48 -44.53 27.39
N LEU A 103 10.60 -43.85 27.10
CA LEU A 103 11.92 -44.47 27.00
C LEU A 103 12.90 -43.68 27.85
N GLY A 104 13.02 -44.08 29.11
CA GLY A 104 14.04 -43.54 30.01
C GLY A 104 15.43 -43.66 29.40
N GLY A 105 16.10 -42.52 29.22
CA GLY A 105 17.52 -42.44 28.89
C GLY A 105 17.85 -41.53 27.71
N GLY A 106 18.50 -40.39 28.02
CA GLY A 106 19.52 -39.77 27.18
C GLY A 106 19.09 -39.02 25.91
N VAL A 107 19.38 -37.71 25.91
CA VAL A 107 19.79 -36.95 24.72
C VAL A 107 18.73 -36.76 23.61
N LEU A 108 18.00 -35.63 23.75
CA LEU A 108 17.42 -34.73 22.71
C LEU A 108 15.91 -34.85 22.37
N PRO A 109 15.22 -33.70 22.07
CA PRO A 109 15.76 -32.52 21.38
C PRO A 109 15.62 -31.17 22.13
N VAL A 110 16.63 -30.84 22.92
CA VAL A 110 17.03 -29.44 23.16
C VAL A 110 17.31 -28.73 21.82
N TRP A 111 17.73 -29.46 20.79
CA TRP A 111 18.03 -28.92 19.46
C TRP A 111 16.80 -28.38 18.72
N GLY A 112 15.58 -28.86 18.95
CA GLY A 112 14.37 -28.32 18.32
C GLY A 112 13.91 -26.99 18.96
N LEU A 113 13.99 -26.92 20.30
CA LEU A 113 13.65 -25.72 21.06
C LEU A 113 14.73 -24.63 20.95
N VAL A 114 16.02 -24.99 20.98
CA VAL A 114 17.13 -24.03 20.87
C VAL A 114 17.28 -23.52 19.44
N SER A 115 17.16 -24.39 18.42
CA SER A 115 17.21 -23.91 17.03
C SER A 115 16.02 -23.03 16.68
N GLY A 116 14.80 -23.38 17.11
CA GLY A 116 13.60 -22.57 16.89
C GLY A 116 13.67 -21.19 17.56
N LEU A 117 14.10 -21.12 18.82
CA LEU A 117 14.27 -19.85 19.53
C LEU A 117 15.36 -18.98 18.88
N TRP A 118 16.53 -19.57 18.54
CA TRP A 118 17.61 -18.83 17.90
C TRP A 118 17.21 -18.31 16.51
N TYR A 119 16.49 -19.12 15.73
CA TYR A 119 16.01 -18.72 14.40
C TYR A 119 14.96 -17.60 14.51
N ALA A 120 14.08 -17.65 15.52
CA ALA A 120 13.12 -16.59 15.80
C ALA A 120 13.80 -15.28 16.23
N THR A 121 14.79 -15.33 17.12
CA THR A 121 15.51 -14.12 17.56
C THR A 121 16.35 -13.53 16.43
N LEU A 122 17.00 -14.37 15.62
CA LEU A 122 17.79 -13.92 14.48
C LEU A 122 16.89 -13.28 13.42
N SER A 123 15.76 -13.91 13.07
CA SER A 123 14.81 -13.36 12.10
C SER A 123 14.21 -12.03 12.55
N GLN A 124 13.88 -11.88 13.84
CA GLN A 124 13.45 -10.61 14.41
C GLN A 124 14.55 -9.53 14.34
N TYR A 125 15.78 -9.85 14.73
CA TYR A 125 16.91 -8.91 14.67
C TYR A 125 17.23 -8.45 13.24
N VAL A 126 17.22 -9.38 12.29
CA VAL A 126 17.40 -9.12 10.86
C VAL A 126 16.31 -8.19 10.33
N SER A 127 15.05 -8.46 10.68
CA SER A 127 13.93 -7.62 10.25
C SER A 127 14.05 -6.18 10.76
N GLN A 128 14.47 -6.00 12.02
CA GLN A 128 14.68 -4.67 12.59
C GLN A 128 15.86 -3.94 11.94
N THR A 129 16.98 -4.64 11.73
CA THR A 129 18.17 -4.06 11.09
C THR A 129 17.88 -3.65 9.64
N ALA A 130 17.13 -4.47 8.89
CA ALA A 130 16.72 -4.16 7.53
C ALA A 130 15.77 -2.95 7.47
N ILE A 131 14.80 -2.85 8.38
CA ILE A 131 13.90 -1.68 8.48
C ILE A 131 14.69 -0.41 8.81
N GLN A 132 15.68 -0.49 9.71
CA GLN A 132 16.53 0.64 10.05
C GLN A 132 17.35 1.11 8.83
N LYS A 133 18.02 0.18 8.14
CA LYS A 133 18.78 0.49 6.92
C LYS A 133 17.89 1.00 5.79
N GLY A 134 16.69 0.46 5.65
CA GLY A 134 15.65 0.97 4.77
C GLY A 134 15.29 2.42 5.08
N THR A 135 15.06 2.72 6.35
CA THR A 135 14.71 4.06 6.80
C THR A 135 15.85 5.07 6.56
N GLU A 136 17.09 4.70 6.89
CA GLU A 136 18.29 5.52 6.64
C GLU A 136 18.45 5.82 5.14
N GLY A 137 18.32 4.80 4.28
CA GLY A 137 18.37 4.96 2.83
C GLY A 137 17.26 5.86 2.28
N GLY A 138 16.03 5.69 2.78
CA GLY A 138 14.90 6.52 2.40
C GLY A 138 15.05 7.99 2.78
N ILE A 139 15.51 8.28 4.01
CA ILE A 139 15.78 9.65 4.48
C ILE A 139 16.90 10.29 3.66
N SER A 140 17.99 9.55 3.40
CA SER A 140 19.11 10.06 2.59
C SER A 140 18.66 10.50 1.20
N VAL A 141 17.88 9.66 0.51
CA VAL A 141 17.37 9.98 -0.83
C VAL A 141 16.34 11.10 -0.80
N ALA A 142 15.52 11.21 0.26
CA ALA A 142 14.61 12.33 0.43
C ALA A 142 15.35 13.67 0.56
N ILE A 143 16.40 13.73 1.40
CA ILE A 143 17.24 14.92 1.59
C ILE A 143 17.91 15.33 0.27
N GLN A 144 18.47 14.35 -0.43
CA GLN A 144 19.08 14.58 -1.74
C GLN A 144 18.05 15.09 -2.75
N GLY A 145 16.87 14.47 -2.83
CA GLY A 145 15.80 14.88 -3.73
C GLY A 145 15.31 16.31 -3.47
N VAL A 146 15.27 16.76 -2.21
CA VAL A 146 14.97 18.16 -1.86
C VAL A 146 16.06 19.11 -2.37
N THR A 147 17.32 18.72 -2.18
CA THR A 147 18.49 19.52 -2.57
C THR A 147 18.63 19.62 -4.10
N ASP A 148 18.40 18.52 -4.80
CA ASP A 148 18.59 18.44 -6.26
C ASP A 148 17.43 19.10 -7.03
N LYS A 149 16.19 18.89 -6.59
CA LYS A 149 15.00 19.39 -7.30
C LYS A 149 14.58 20.80 -6.91
N PHE A 150 14.76 21.18 -5.64
CA PHE A 150 14.29 22.48 -5.12
C PHE A 150 15.40 23.43 -4.67
N PRO A 151 16.68 23.09 -4.87
CA PRO A 151 17.83 23.72 -4.18
C PRO A 151 17.56 24.32 -2.78
N LEU A 152 16.92 23.55 -1.90
CA LEU A 152 16.61 24.00 -0.54
C LEU A 152 17.56 23.37 0.47
N GLY A 153 18.25 24.20 1.26
CA GLY A 153 19.08 23.73 2.39
C GLY A 153 18.30 23.60 3.71
N THR A 154 17.12 24.22 3.80
CA THR A 154 16.23 24.19 4.97
C THR A 154 14.78 24.08 4.53
N LEU A 155 13.92 23.55 5.41
CA LEU A 155 12.48 23.42 5.18
C LEU A 155 11.72 24.05 6.34
N GLY A 156 11.05 25.18 6.11
CA GLY A 156 10.37 25.89 7.18
C GLY A 156 11.31 26.48 8.23
N GLY A 157 12.55 26.82 7.85
CA GLY A 157 13.57 27.36 8.76
C GLY A 157 14.35 26.31 9.56
N GLU A 158 13.98 25.03 9.44
CA GLU A 158 14.66 23.91 10.10
C GLU A 158 15.57 23.15 9.11
N ALA A 159 16.63 22.53 9.62
CA ALA A 159 17.51 21.68 8.83
C ALA A 159 16.76 20.46 8.29
N LEU A 160 17.07 20.03 7.07
CA LEU A 160 16.38 18.91 6.40
C LEU A 160 16.38 17.62 7.23
N GLN A 161 17.47 17.36 7.95
CA GLN A 161 17.64 16.18 8.81
C GLN A 161 16.70 16.17 10.03
N ALA A 162 16.31 17.35 10.53
CA ALA A 162 15.35 17.46 11.64
C ALA A 162 13.91 17.29 11.14
N VAL A 163 13.63 17.75 9.92
CA VAL A 163 12.30 17.78 9.33
C VAL A 163 11.93 16.43 8.70
N ILE A 164 12.89 15.77 8.04
CA ILE A 164 12.69 14.49 7.36
C ILE A 164 13.03 13.37 8.34
N THR A 165 12.01 12.70 8.84
CA THR A 165 12.12 11.64 9.84
C THR A 165 11.66 10.31 9.25
N SER A 166 11.83 9.23 10.04
CA SER A 166 11.36 7.89 9.70
C SER A 166 9.87 7.78 9.38
N LYS A 167 9.04 8.75 9.81
CA LYS A 167 7.61 8.76 9.53
C LYS A 167 7.24 9.61 8.32
N THR A 168 8.09 10.55 7.90
CA THR A 168 7.72 11.59 6.93
C THR A 168 8.42 11.45 5.58
N TYR A 169 9.55 10.73 5.51
CA TYR A 169 10.37 10.62 4.30
C TYR A 169 9.65 10.04 3.07
N ASN A 170 8.61 9.23 3.28
CA ASN A 170 7.83 8.59 2.20
C ASN A 170 6.43 9.21 2.02
N GLN A 171 6.15 10.35 2.65
CA GLN A 171 4.81 10.97 2.67
C GLN A 171 4.73 12.13 1.65
N PRO A 172 4.07 11.95 0.49
CA PRO A 172 3.99 13.01 -0.51
C PRO A 172 3.39 14.31 0.02
N MET A 173 2.30 14.20 0.80
CA MET A 173 1.58 15.37 1.32
C MET A 173 2.43 16.20 2.28
N PHE A 174 3.35 15.56 2.99
CA PHE A 174 4.29 16.26 3.88
C PHE A 174 5.19 17.20 3.09
N PHE A 175 5.81 16.70 2.02
CA PHE A 175 6.67 17.51 1.15
C PHE A 175 5.89 18.59 0.42
N VAL A 176 4.70 18.27 -0.10
CA VAL A 176 3.82 19.25 -0.76
C VAL A 176 3.56 20.44 0.15
N LYS A 177 3.11 20.18 1.39
CA LYS A 177 2.82 21.24 2.36
C LYS A 177 4.07 22.09 2.67
N LYS A 178 5.21 21.45 2.90
CA LYS A 178 6.47 22.14 3.23
C LYS A 178 6.97 23.00 2.06
N PHE A 179 6.99 22.48 0.85
CA PHE A 179 7.47 23.23 -0.33
C PHE A 179 6.53 24.35 -0.73
N VAL A 180 5.21 24.16 -0.65
CA VAL A 180 4.24 25.22 -0.91
C VAL A 180 4.38 26.36 0.11
N ASN A 181 4.55 26.02 1.39
CA ASN A 181 4.77 27.03 2.42
C ASN A 181 6.09 27.78 2.21
N GLU A 182 7.15 27.06 1.81
CA GLU A 182 8.44 27.66 1.47
C GLU A 182 8.33 28.63 0.29
N TYR A 183 7.60 28.24 -0.75
CA TYR A 183 7.32 29.06 -1.92
C TYR A 183 6.63 30.37 -1.54
N TYR A 184 5.55 30.32 -0.76
CA TYR A 184 4.85 31.53 -0.31
C TYR A 184 5.73 32.40 0.58
N ARG A 185 6.49 31.81 1.51
CA ARG A 185 7.43 32.56 2.34
C ARG A 185 8.46 33.34 1.51
N MET A 186 9.02 32.71 0.47
CA MET A 186 9.98 33.37 -0.43
C MET A 186 9.32 34.38 -1.36
N TYR A 187 8.05 34.17 -1.73
CA TYR A 187 7.26 35.10 -2.51
C TYR A 187 7.01 36.39 -1.72
N ASP A 188 6.54 36.27 -0.48
CA ASP A 188 6.24 37.40 0.41
C ASP A 188 7.49 38.18 0.81
N ASN A 189 8.60 37.48 1.05
CA ASN A 189 9.89 38.10 1.39
C ASN A 189 10.62 38.70 0.18
N GLY A 190 10.10 38.54 -1.05
CA GLY A 190 10.75 39.02 -2.27
C GLY A 190 12.04 38.26 -2.65
N THR A 191 12.36 37.15 -1.98
CA THR A 191 13.60 36.37 -2.18
C THR A 191 13.45 35.22 -3.16
N LEU A 192 12.31 35.10 -3.85
CA LEU A 192 12.03 33.97 -4.76
C LEU A 192 13.08 33.82 -5.87
N SER A 193 13.68 34.93 -6.32
CA SER A 193 14.72 34.96 -7.35
C SER A 193 16.01 34.25 -6.94
N SER A 194 16.26 34.08 -5.63
CA SER A 194 17.41 33.35 -5.11
C SER A 194 17.28 31.83 -5.27
N ASN A 195 16.08 31.31 -5.49
CA ASN A 195 15.84 29.89 -5.70
C ASN A 195 15.66 29.60 -7.19
N SER A 196 16.57 28.82 -7.79
CA SER A 196 16.56 28.57 -9.23
C SER A 196 15.27 27.87 -9.70
N PHE A 197 14.74 26.93 -8.92
CA PHE A 197 13.52 26.19 -9.27
C PHE A 197 12.27 27.07 -9.19
N PHE A 198 12.04 27.74 -8.05
CA PHE A 198 10.87 28.60 -7.87
C PHE A 198 10.90 29.82 -8.80
N ASN A 199 12.08 30.39 -9.07
CA ASN A 199 12.25 31.47 -10.03
C ASN A 199 11.91 31.00 -11.46
N SER A 200 12.40 29.82 -11.87
CA SER A 200 12.10 29.26 -13.19
C SER A 200 10.61 29.02 -13.39
N ILE A 201 9.93 28.46 -12.39
CA ILE A 201 8.48 28.24 -12.44
C ILE A 201 7.71 29.56 -12.49
N LYS A 202 8.11 30.57 -11.70
CA LYS A 202 7.48 31.91 -11.75
C LYS A 202 7.64 32.56 -13.12
N LEU A 203 8.82 32.45 -13.74
CA LEU A 203 9.09 32.99 -15.07
C LEU A 203 8.28 32.28 -16.16
N GLN A 204 8.13 30.96 -16.04
CA GLN A 204 7.38 30.14 -16.99
C GLN A 204 5.85 30.39 -16.89
N PHE A 205 5.35 30.62 -15.67
CA PHE A 205 3.93 30.84 -15.39
C PHE A 205 3.72 32.09 -14.54
N PRO A 206 3.83 33.30 -15.13
CA PRO A 206 3.73 34.54 -14.37
C PRO A 206 2.36 34.67 -13.70
N ASN A 207 2.35 34.63 -12.37
CA ASN A 207 1.17 34.80 -11.50
C ASN A 207 0.01 33.83 -11.77
N ASP A 208 0.28 32.63 -12.31
CA ASP A 208 -0.73 31.60 -12.52
C ASP A 208 -0.57 30.46 -11.48
N PRO A 209 -1.16 30.61 -10.27
CA PRO A 209 -1.05 29.59 -9.21
C PRO A 209 -1.61 28.23 -9.65
N SER A 210 -2.50 28.19 -10.65
CA SER A 210 -3.10 26.95 -11.16
C SER A 210 -2.07 26.04 -11.86
N LYS A 211 -0.93 26.58 -12.29
CA LYS A 211 0.16 25.83 -12.96
C LYS A 211 1.41 25.70 -12.09
N ILE A 212 1.67 26.68 -11.24
CA ILE A 212 2.80 26.69 -10.30
C ILE A 212 2.63 25.57 -9.25
N LEU A 213 1.46 25.49 -8.62
CA LEU A 213 1.22 24.55 -7.51
C LEU A 213 1.27 23.08 -7.93
N PRO A 214 0.70 22.66 -9.09
CA PRO A 214 0.86 21.30 -9.58
C PRO A 214 2.31 20.92 -9.88
N SER A 215 3.13 21.87 -10.35
CA SER A 215 4.55 21.63 -10.66
C SER A 215 5.36 21.35 -9.40
N ILE A 216 5.12 22.13 -8.33
CA ILE A 216 5.67 21.88 -7.00
C ILE A 216 5.17 20.53 -6.48
N THR A 217 3.87 20.26 -6.61
CA THR A 217 3.24 19.03 -6.11
C THR A 217 3.78 17.78 -6.78
N ALA A 218 3.99 17.81 -8.09
CA ALA A 218 4.52 16.69 -8.86
C ALA A 218 5.95 16.35 -8.40
N ASN A 219 6.81 17.37 -8.29
CA ASN A 219 8.19 17.18 -7.82
C ASN A 219 8.23 16.73 -6.35
N ALA A 220 7.34 17.24 -5.50
CA ALA A 220 7.22 16.80 -4.11
C ALA A 220 6.84 15.32 -4.00
N ARG A 221 5.89 14.87 -4.84
CA ARG A 221 5.48 13.47 -4.91
C ARG A 221 6.61 12.59 -5.41
N ASP A 222 7.37 13.06 -6.40
CA ASP A 222 8.51 12.32 -6.93
C ASP A 222 9.60 12.12 -5.85
N VAL A 223 9.93 13.16 -5.08
CA VAL A 223 10.85 13.04 -3.93
C VAL A 223 10.39 11.97 -2.94
N ALA A 224 9.12 12.02 -2.52
CA ALA A 224 8.58 11.04 -1.57
C ALA A 224 8.55 9.61 -2.13
N THR A 225 8.26 9.47 -3.43
CA THR A 225 8.19 8.17 -4.11
C THR A 225 9.58 7.56 -4.25
N ASN A 226 10.56 8.35 -4.69
CA ASN A 226 11.94 7.92 -4.82
C ASN A 226 12.54 7.55 -3.46
N ALA A 227 12.25 8.33 -2.42
CA ALA A 227 12.62 8.01 -1.05
C ALA A 227 11.99 6.70 -0.54
N GLY A 228 10.70 6.48 -0.83
CA GLY A 228 10.02 5.22 -0.51
C GLY A 228 10.60 4.01 -1.24
N ASN A 229 10.97 4.17 -2.51
CA ASN A 229 11.60 3.11 -3.31
C ASN A 229 13.02 2.81 -2.81
N ALA A 230 13.81 3.84 -2.53
CA ALA A 230 15.15 3.70 -1.97
C ALA A 230 15.15 2.98 -0.62
N ALA A 231 14.14 3.20 0.21
CA ALA A 231 13.98 2.46 1.46
C ALA A 231 13.77 0.97 1.23
N LYS A 232 12.87 0.60 0.31
CA LYS A 232 12.65 -0.82 -0.05
C LYS A 232 13.91 -1.47 -0.64
N ILE A 233 14.64 -0.74 -1.47
CA ILE A 233 15.90 -1.22 -2.06
C ILE A 233 16.94 -1.46 -0.96
N SER A 234 17.09 -0.53 -0.03
CA SER A 234 18.06 -0.62 1.06
C SER A 234 17.70 -1.72 2.07
N GLU A 235 16.41 -1.91 2.35
CA GLU A 235 15.90 -3.03 3.15
C GLU A 235 16.21 -4.38 2.47
N ALA A 236 15.92 -4.52 1.18
CA ALA A 236 16.19 -5.74 0.42
C ALA A 236 17.70 -6.05 0.31
N ALA A 237 18.53 -5.02 0.17
CA ALA A 237 19.99 -5.14 0.13
C ALA A 237 20.55 -5.67 1.47
N GLU A 238 19.95 -5.30 2.60
CA GLU A 238 20.38 -5.80 3.91
C GLU A 238 19.96 -7.25 4.12
N VAL A 239 18.74 -7.62 3.70
CA VAL A 239 18.24 -9.00 3.77
C VAL A 239 19.08 -9.95 2.88
N THR A 240 19.54 -9.50 1.72
CA THR A 240 20.36 -10.31 0.81
C THR A 240 21.75 -10.62 1.34
N LYS A 241 22.33 -9.80 2.23
CA LYS A 241 23.61 -10.11 2.89
C LYS A 241 23.56 -11.37 3.75
N LEU A 242 22.38 -11.80 4.18
CA LEU A 242 22.18 -12.97 5.03
C LEU A 242 21.93 -14.26 4.24
N ALA A 243 21.58 -14.15 2.96
CA ALA A 243 21.40 -15.28 2.06
C ALA A 243 22.60 -16.27 2.06
N PRO A 244 23.87 -15.83 1.96
CA PRO A 244 25.02 -16.76 1.97
C PRO A 244 25.18 -17.52 3.30
N HIS A 245 24.75 -16.96 4.43
CA HIS A 245 24.86 -17.65 5.72
C HIS A 245 23.83 -18.79 5.84
N THR A 246 22.64 -18.62 5.28
CA THR A 246 21.59 -19.65 5.29
C THR A 246 21.89 -20.84 4.39
N SER A 247 22.58 -20.63 3.26
CA SER A 247 22.95 -21.71 2.33
C SER A 247 24.08 -22.60 2.87
N ILE A 248 25.00 -22.03 3.64
CA ILE A 248 26.05 -22.80 4.32
C ILE A 248 25.45 -23.69 5.42
N LEU A 249 24.50 -23.15 6.19
CA LEU A 249 23.80 -23.90 7.24
C LEU A 249 22.97 -25.06 6.65
N SER A 250 22.27 -24.85 5.54
CA SER A 250 21.50 -25.93 4.91
C SER A 250 22.40 -27.01 4.30
N ASN A 251 23.50 -26.64 3.65
CA ASN A 251 24.46 -27.62 3.10
C ASN A 251 25.12 -28.47 4.20
N THR A 252 25.48 -27.85 5.33
CA THR A 252 26.05 -28.57 6.48
C THR A 252 25.02 -29.48 7.16
N ILE A 253 23.76 -29.04 7.28
CA ILE A 253 22.66 -29.88 7.79
C ILE A 253 22.40 -31.06 6.85
N ILE A 254 22.34 -30.84 5.53
CA ILE A 254 22.13 -31.89 4.53
C ILE A 254 23.27 -32.91 4.58
N ALA A 255 24.52 -32.45 4.64
CA ALA A 255 25.69 -33.33 4.75
C ALA A 255 25.65 -34.17 6.05
N SER A 256 25.24 -33.58 7.17
CA SER A 256 25.07 -34.30 8.45
C SER A 256 23.99 -35.38 8.37
N VAL A 257 22.83 -35.09 7.76
CA VAL A 257 21.74 -36.06 7.58
C VAL A 257 22.18 -37.21 6.68
N VAL A 258 22.86 -36.91 5.56
CA VAL A 258 23.39 -37.94 4.65
C VAL A 258 24.39 -38.85 5.38
N ALA A 259 25.28 -38.29 6.19
CA ALA A 259 26.24 -39.08 6.97
C ALA A 259 25.55 -40.03 7.96
N ILE A 260 24.51 -39.59 8.67
CA ILE A 260 23.74 -40.43 9.59
C ILE A 260 23.06 -41.59 8.84
N VAL A 261 22.45 -41.32 7.68
CA VAL A 261 21.79 -42.35 6.86
C VAL A 261 22.79 -43.41 6.38
N VAL A 262 23.99 -43.01 5.98
CA VAL A 262 25.05 -43.95 5.57
C VAL A 262 25.48 -44.85 6.72
N ILE A 263 25.69 -44.29 7.93
CA ILE A 263 26.05 -45.08 9.12
C ILE A 263 24.95 -46.10 9.46
N VAL A 264 23.68 -45.69 9.42
CA VAL A 264 22.55 -46.58 9.67
C VAL A 264 22.47 -47.70 8.63
N LEU A 265 22.68 -47.40 7.35
CA LEU A 265 22.71 -48.41 6.28
C LEU A 265 23.83 -49.44 6.49
N VAL A 266 25.04 -49.00 6.84
CA VAL A 266 26.17 -49.91 7.13
C VAL A 266 25.85 -50.80 8.33
N ALA A 267 25.28 -50.24 9.40
CA ALA A 267 24.87 -51.00 10.58
C ALA A 267 23.81 -52.06 10.24
N ILE A 268 22.84 -51.74 9.37
CA ILE A 268 21.81 -52.69 8.90
C ILE A 268 22.44 -53.82 8.08
N ILE A 269 23.37 -53.52 7.17
CA ILE A 269 24.06 -54.54 6.35
C ILE A 269 24.84 -55.50 7.24
N ILE A 270 25.64 -54.98 8.19
CA ILE A 270 26.38 -55.78 9.16
C ILE A 270 25.41 -56.64 10.00
N TYR A 271 24.32 -56.05 10.48
CA TYR A 271 23.29 -56.76 11.23
C TYR A 271 22.66 -57.90 10.43
N LEU A 272 22.34 -57.68 9.16
CA LEU A 272 21.77 -58.71 8.27
C LEU A 272 22.77 -59.85 8.03
N ILE A 273 24.06 -59.54 7.82
CA ILE A 273 25.12 -60.56 7.68
C ILE A 273 25.25 -61.38 8.97
N LEU A 274 25.31 -60.72 10.13
CA LEU A 274 25.40 -61.39 11.42
C LEU A 274 24.17 -62.25 11.71
N ARG A 275 22.97 -61.75 11.41
CA ARG A 275 21.70 -62.47 11.57
C ARG A 275 21.63 -63.68 10.64
N TYR A 276 22.07 -63.53 9.40
CA TYR A 276 22.13 -64.62 8.43
C TYR A 276 23.08 -65.73 8.89
N ARG A 277 24.27 -65.38 9.40
CA ARG A 277 25.22 -66.36 9.96
C ARG A 277 24.65 -67.08 11.20
N ARG A 278 23.88 -66.40 12.04
CA ARG A 278 23.26 -66.99 13.24
C ARG A 278 22.17 -68.02 12.93
N LYS A 279 21.48 -67.90 11.80
CA LYS A 279 20.44 -68.86 11.36
C LYS A 279 21.00 -70.11 10.67
N LYS A 280 22.29 -70.12 10.30
CA LYS A 280 22.96 -71.25 9.63
C LYS A 280 23.75 -72.15 10.60
N LYS A 281 23.79 -71.80 11.89
CA LYS A 281 24.15 -72.73 12.97
C LYS A 281 22.87 -73.31 13.56
#